data_AF-A0A239M7S2-F1
#
_entry.id   AF-A0A239M7S2-F1
#
_cell.length_a   1.000
_cell.length_b   1.000
_cell.length_c   1.000
_cell.angle_alpha   90.00
_cell.angle_beta   90.00
_cell.angle_gamma   90.00
#
_symmetry.space_group_name_H-M   'P 1'
#
loop_
_entity.id
_entity.type
_entity.pdbx_description
1 polymer ?
#
loop_
_entity_poly.entity_id
_entity_poly.type
_entity_poly.pdbx_seq_one_letter_code
_entity_poly.pdbx_strand_id
1 'polypeptide(L)' 'MNVRVCDLPFSLVTNLALGEKWTGDPFDRMIVSHAKANGLAVLISSDEKIAENYPRTVW' A
#
# COMPACT_ATOMS: atom_id res chain seq x y z
N MET A 1 -14.84 -16.25 4.63
CA MET A 1 -13.89 -15.12 4.46
C MET A 1 -14.75 -13.87 4.29
N ASN A 2 -14.75 -12.95 5.26
CA ASN A 2 -15.52 -11.71 5.14
C ASN A 2 -14.54 -10.55 4.92
N VAL A 3 -14.75 -9.79 3.87
CA VAL A 3 -14.00 -8.56 3.60
C VAL A 3 -14.56 -7.47 4.52
N ARG A 4 -13.67 -6.72 5.17
CA ARG A 4 -14.05 -5.62 6.05
C ARG A 4 -13.38 -4.34 5.59
N VAL A 5 -14.01 -3.21 5.90
CA VAL A 5 -13.39 -1.89 5.73
C VAL A 5 -12.21 -1.80 6.69
N CYS A 6 -11.11 -1.19 6.24
CA CYS A 6 -9.95 -0.95 7.08
C CYS A 6 -10.26 0.16 8.08
N ASP A 7 -10.03 -0.09 9.37
CA ASP A 7 -10.29 0.88 10.45
C ASP A 7 -9.09 1.81 10.74
N LEU A 8 -8.01 1.71 9.96
CA LEU A 8 -6.86 2.60 10.10
C LEU A 8 -7.27 4.04 9.74
N PRO A 9 -6.83 5.07 10.49
CA PRO A 9 -7.12 6.45 10.16
C PRO A 9 -6.61 6.79 8.76
N PHE A 10 -7.48 7.32 7.90
CA PHE A 10 -7.09 7.65 6.53
C PHE A 10 -5.92 8.65 6.49
N SER A 11 -5.86 9.58 7.45
CA SER A 11 -4.76 10.53 7.60
C SER A 11 -3.39 9.86 7.78
N LEU A 12 -3.34 8.71 8.48
CA LEU A 12 -2.10 7.93 8.62
C LEU A 12 -1.64 7.39 7.27
N VAL A 13 -2.57 6.82 6.50
CA VAL A 13 -2.28 6.29 5.17
C VAL A 13 -1.83 7.41 4.22
N THR A 14 -2.54 8.53 4.18
CA THR A 14 -2.20 9.64 3.29
C THR A 14 -0.85 10.25 3.63
N ASN A 15 -0.51 10.36 4.92
CA ASN A 15 0.80 10.86 5.33
C ASN A 15 1.94 9.95 4.88
N LEU A 16 1.74 8.63 4.91
CA LEU A 16 2.70 7.67 4.33
C LEU A 16 2.78 7.81 2.81
N ALA A 17 1.63 7.97 2.13
CA ALA A 17 1.58 8.12 0.68
C ALA A 17 2.31 9.37 0.17
N LEU A 18 2.36 10.46 0.95
CA LEU A 18 3.17 11.63 0.65
C LEU A 18 4.68 11.34 0.63
N GLY A 19 5.12 10.33 1.39
CA GLY A 19 6.52 9.88 1.46
C GLY A 19 6.92 8.91 0.35
N GLU A 20 5.96 8.30 -0.36
CA GLU A 20 6.21 7.37 -1.46
C GLU A 20 6.66 8.14 -2.72
N LYS A 21 7.96 8.09 -3.03
CA LYS A 21 8.57 8.86 -4.13
C LYS A 21 8.90 8.04 -5.38
N TRP A 22 8.80 6.72 -5.31
CA TRP A 22 9.23 5.81 -6.39
C TRP A 22 8.25 5.76 -7.58
N THR A 23 6.98 6.08 -7.37
CA THR A 23 5.94 6.15 -8.41
C THR A 23 5.32 7.54 -8.48
N GLY A 24 4.93 7.97 -9.67
CA GLY A 24 4.11 9.18 -9.90
C GLY A 24 2.61 8.95 -9.71
N ASP A 25 2.17 7.69 -9.69
CA ASP A 25 0.76 7.34 -9.59
C ASP A 25 0.26 7.49 -8.15
N PRO A 26 -0.71 8.38 -7.86
CA PRO A 26 -1.24 8.54 -6.51
C PRO A 26 -1.93 7.29 -5.96
N PHE A 27 -2.50 6.42 -6.81
CA PHE A 27 -3.16 5.19 -6.40
C PHE A 27 -2.17 4.12 -5.96
N ASP A 28 -1.06 3.93 -6.68
CA ASP A 28 0.02 3.04 -6.25
C ASP A 28 0.55 3.44 -4.87
N ARG A 29 0.77 4.76 -4.67
CA ARG A 29 1.20 5.29 -3.37
C ARG A 29 0.19 4.96 -2.28
N MET A 30 -1.11 5.10 -2.55
CA MET A 30 -2.16 4.82 -1.58
C MET A 30 -2.31 3.34 -1.26
N ILE A 31 -2.18 2.46 -2.25
CA ILE A 31 -2.25 0.99 -2.09
C ILE A 31 -1.07 0.51 -1.24
N VAL A 32 0.16 0.89 -1.60
CA VAL A 32 1.36 0.51 -0.85
C VAL A 32 1.35 1.12 0.55
N SER A 33 0.86 2.35 0.70
CA SER A 33 0.76 3.00 2.02
C SER A 33 -0.26 2.34 2.94
N HIS A 34 -1.36 1.80 2.43
CA HIS A 34 -2.28 0.99 3.25
C HIS A 34 -1.58 -0.24 3.82
N ALA A 35 -0.84 -0.95 2.97
CA ALA A 35 -0.10 -2.14 3.38
C ALA A 35 0.99 -1.79 4.41
N LYS A 36 1.76 -0.71 4.17
CA LYS A 36 2.76 -0.17 5.10
C LYS A 36 2.15 0.24 6.44
N ALA A 37 1.06 1.00 6.42
CA ALA A 37 0.34 1.44 7.63
C ALA A 37 -0.15 0.27 8.47
N ASN A 38 -0.53 -0.83 7.82
CA ASN A 38 -0.94 -2.07 8.47
C ASN A 38 0.25 -3.00 8.80
N GLY A 39 1.34 -2.44 9.32
CA GLY A 39 2.51 -3.22 9.75
C GLY A 39 3.19 -3.97 8.61
N LEU A 40 3.38 -3.29 7.47
CA LEU A 40 3.90 -3.86 6.23
C LEU A 40 3.09 -5.05 5.71
N ALA A 41 1.76 -5.12 5.86
CA ALA A 41 0.90 -6.25 5.45
C ALA A 41 1.20 -6.84 4.05
N VAL A 42 0.83 -8.10 3.83
CA VAL A 42 0.92 -8.72 2.49
C VAL A 42 0.04 -7.93 1.52
N LEU A 43 0.61 -7.55 0.38
CA LEU A 43 -0.08 -6.84 -0.69
C LEU A 43 -0.27 -7.80 -1.87
N ILE A 44 -1.53 -8.07 -2.23
CA ILE A 44 -1.84 -8.88 -3.41
C ILE A 44 -1.84 -7.95 -4.63
N SER A 45 -0.91 -8.13 -5.56
CA SER A 45 -0.79 -7.32 -6.79
C SER A 45 0.01 -8.06 -7.86
N SER A 46 -0.41 -7.96 -9.12
CA SER A 46 0.37 -8.39 -10.30
C SER A 46 1.33 -7.34 -10.79
N ASP A 47 1.24 -6.12 -10.25
CA ASP A 47 2.03 -5.01 -10.73
C ASP A 47 3.50 -5.22 -10.36
N GLU A 48 4.34 -5.39 -11.39
CA GLU A 48 5.77 -5.64 -11.25
C GLU A 48 6.50 -4.47 -10.58
N LYS A 49 6.09 -3.21 -10.84
CA LYS A 49 6.71 -2.03 -10.21
C LYS A 49 6.39 -1.99 -8.73
N ILE A 50 5.16 -2.35 -8.35
CA ILE A 50 4.80 -2.51 -6.93
C ILE A 50 5.63 -3.64 -6.31
N ALA A 51 5.81 -4.77 -6.99
CA ALA A 51 6.60 -5.89 -6.47
C ALA A 51 8.09 -5.53 -6.28
N GLU A 52 8.67 -4.74 -7.18
CA GLU A 52 10.05 -4.24 -7.08
C GLU A 52 10.24 -3.27 -5.90
N ASN A 53 9.21 -2.48 -5.55
CA ASN A 53 9.31 -1.41 -4.55
C ASN A 53 8.66 -1.76 -3.20
N TYR A 54 7.86 -2.82 -3.13
CA TYR A 54 7.19 -3.30 -1.93
C TYR A 54 7.47 -4.79 -1.67
N PRO A 55 8.37 -5.13 -0.71
CA PRO A 55 8.86 -6.50 -0.51
C PRO A 55 7.83 -7.56 -0.09
N ARG A 56 6.65 -7.15 0.41
CA ARG A 56 5.58 -8.07 0.84
C ARG A 56 4.49 -8.22 -0.23
N THR A 57 4.82 -7.95 -1.49
CA THR A 57 3.92 -8.19 -2.63
C THR A 57 3.87 -9.67 -2.98
N VAL A 58 2.67 -10.19 -3.23
CA VAL A 58 2.42 -11.55 -3.74
C VAL A 58 1.41 -11.48 -4.89
N TRP A 59 1.47 -12.46 -5.80
CA TRP A 59 0.51 -12.63 -6.89
C TRP A 59 -0.28 -13.93 -6.71
#